data_AF-A0A3B0Y7J5-F1
#
_entry.id   AF-A0A3B0Y7J5-F1
#
_cell.length_a   1.000
_cell.length_b   1.000
_cell.length_c   1.000
_cell.angle_alpha   90.00
_cell.angle_beta   90.00
_cell.angle_gamma   90.00
#
_symmetry.space_group_name_H-M   'P 1'
#
loop_
_entity.id
_entity.type
_entity.pdbx_description
1 polymer ?
#
loop_
_entity_poly.entity_id
_entity_poly.type
_entity_poly.pdbx_seq_one_letter_code
_entity_poly.pdbx_strand_id
1 'polypeptide(L)'
;MNYLAHLFLSEKSQDALLGNLMGDFIKGNTFEGLTKDAIHGIKLHRGVDKYTDSHSDVAQSKKRISPERRRYAGILIDVFYDHFLVKHWNGILTHRVNH
;
A
#
# COMPACT_ATOMS: atom_id res chain seq x y z
N MET A 1 1.78 -4.01 -6.00
CA MET A 1 0.92 -3.92 -4.81
C MET A 1 1.65 -4.46 -3.60
N ASN A 2 1.76 -3.62 -2.57
CA ASN A 2 2.37 -3.92 -1.27
C ASN A 2 1.26 -4.23 -0.25
N TYR A 3 0.76 -5.47 -0.25
CA TYR A 3 -0.51 -5.82 0.36
C TYR A 3 -0.55 -5.59 1.87
N LEU A 4 0.55 -5.87 2.58
CA LEU A 4 0.60 -5.70 4.02
C LEU A 4 0.71 -4.24 4.41
N ALA A 5 1.35 -3.38 3.61
CA ALA A 5 1.30 -1.94 3.88
C ALA A 5 -0.14 -1.40 3.80
N HIS A 6 -0.91 -1.80 2.79
CA HIS A 6 -2.32 -1.37 2.67
C HIS A 6 -3.16 -1.89 3.84
N LEU A 7 -3.00 -3.16 4.23
CA LEU A 7 -3.67 -3.73 5.40
C LEU A 7 -3.26 -3.00 6.69
N PHE A 8 -1.97 -2.75 6.87
CA PHE A 8 -1.44 -2.11 8.07
C PHE A 8 -1.96 -0.69 8.22
N LEU A 9 -2.01 0.08 7.14
CA LEU A 9 -2.46 1.48 7.14
C LEU A 9 -3.98 1.63 7.14
N SER A 10 -4.73 0.56 6.86
CA SER A 10 -6.18 0.60 6.82
C SER A 10 -6.81 1.00 8.16
N GLU A 11 -7.97 1.66 8.06
CA GLU A 11 -8.89 1.88 9.18
C GLU A 11 -9.51 0.55 9.65
N LYS A 12 -10.05 0.54 10.88
CA LYS A 12 -10.53 -0.70 11.55
C LYS A 12 -11.82 -1.29 10.98
N SER A 13 -12.58 -0.53 10.19
CA SER A 13 -13.83 -1.03 9.59
C SER A 13 -13.53 -2.11 8.54
N GLN A 14 -14.34 -3.18 8.51
CA GLN A 14 -14.19 -4.27 7.52
C GLN A 14 -14.38 -3.75 6.09
N ASP A 15 -15.31 -2.81 5.91
CA ASP A 15 -15.57 -2.18 4.62
C ASP A 15 -14.40 -1.31 4.18
N ALA A 16 -13.78 -0.56 5.09
CA ALA A 16 -12.59 0.23 4.79
C ALA A 16 -11.39 -0.66 4.43
N LEU A 17 -11.21 -1.77 5.14
CA LEU A 17 -10.20 -2.76 4.83
C LEU A 17 -10.40 -3.36 3.43
N LEU A 18 -11.63 -3.76 3.12
CA LEU A 18 -11.99 -4.29 1.82
C LEU A 18 -11.75 -3.26 0.72
N GLY A 19 -12.19 -2.01 0.93
CA GLY A 19 -11.96 -0.92 0.00
C GLY A 19 -10.48 -0.65 -0.25
N ASN A 20 -9.65 -0.71 0.79
CA ASN A 20 -8.21 -0.49 0.68
C ASN A 20 -7.52 -1.63 -0.08
N LEU A 21 -7.94 -2.88 0.12
CA LEU A 21 -7.43 -4.02 -0.65
C LEU A 21 -7.90 -4.02 -2.12
N MET A 22 -9.08 -3.48 -2.38
CA MET A 22 -9.71 -3.54 -3.71
C MET A 22 -9.44 -2.29 -4.59
N GLY A 23 -8.65 -1.33 -4.11
CA GLY A 23 -8.55 -0.01 -4.74
C GLY A 23 -8.08 -0.02 -6.20
N ASP A 24 -7.28 -0.99 -6.62
CA ASP A 24 -6.84 -1.19 -8.01
C ASP A 24 -7.95 -1.71 -8.94
N PHE A 25 -8.95 -2.40 -8.38
CA PHE A 25 -10.06 -2.98 -9.16
C PHE A 25 -11.17 -1.97 -9.43
N ILE A 26 -11.22 -0.87 -8.67
CA ILE A 26 -12.17 0.22 -8.87
C ILE A 26 -11.53 1.28 -9.76
N LYS A 27 -12.06 1.45 -10.98
CA LYS A 27 -11.57 2.45 -11.94
C LYS A 27 -12.26 3.80 -11.73
N GLY A 28 -11.49 4.88 -11.79
CA GLY A 28 -12.02 6.24 -11.71
C GLY A 28 -12.75 6.52 -10.40
N ASN A 29 -13.81 7.33 -10.45
CA ASN A 29 -14.60 7.71 -9.27
C ASN A 29 -15.97 7.01 -9.24
N THR A 30 -16.07 5.82 -9.84
CA THR A 30 -17.31 5.04 -9.81
C THR A 30 -17.40 4.32 -8.47
N PHE A 31 -18.28 4.84 -7.60
CA PHE A 31 -18.48 4.35 -6.23
C PHE A 31 -19.90 3.84 -5.99
N GLU A 32 -20.64 3.58 -7.07
CA GLU A 32 -22.02 3.08 -6.98
C GLU A 32 -22.06 1.74 -6.25
N GLY A 33 -22.96 1.63 -5.26
CA GLY A 33 -23.13 0.43 -4.45
C GLY A 33 -22.08 0.23 -3.34
N LEU A 34 -21.10 1.14 -3.18
CA LEU A 34 -20.10 1.05 -2.12
C LEU A 34 -20.50 1.86 -0.89
N THR A 35 -20.13 1.34 0.29
CA THR A 35 -20.31 2.06 1.55
C THR A 35 -19.30 3.20 1.66
N LYS A 36 -19.58 4.19 2.53
CA LYS A 36 -18.67 5.32 2.75
C LYS A 36 -17.28 4.86 3.21
N ASP A 37 -17.23 3.84 4.05
CA ASP A 37 -15.99 3.24 4.55
C ASP A 37 -15.19 2.57 3.42
N ALA A 38 -15.86 1.80 2.54
CA ALA A 38 -15.19 1.22 1.37
C ALA A 38 -14.62 2.29 0.44
N ILE A 39 -15.36 3.38 0.21
CA ILE A 39 -14.88 4.52 -0.58
C ILE A 39 -13.66 5.17 0.09
N HIS A 40 -13.66 5.30 1.43
CA HIS A 40 -12.50 5.79 2.17
C HIS A 40 -11.31 4.85 1.96
N GLY A 41 -11.50 3.54 2.14
CA GLY A 41 -10.48 2.53 1.87
C GLY A 41 -9.85 2.66 0.49
N ILE A 42 -10.66 2.80 -0.56
CA ILE A 42 -10.18 2.96 -1.95
C ILE A 42 -9.38 4.26 -2.13
N LYS A 43 -9.82 5.36 -1.50
CA LYS A 43 -9.09 6.63 -1.54
C LYS A 43 -7.76 6.53 -0.79
N LEU A 44 -7.74 5.85 0.35
CA LEU A 44 -6.54 5.61 1.13
C LEU A 44 -5.54 4.77 0.33
N HIS A 45 -5.98 3.68 -0.29
CA HIS A 45 -5.21 2.85 -1.21
C HIS A 45 -4.45 3.71 -2.24
N ARG A 46 -5.20 4.50 -3.01
CA ARG A 46 -4.65 5.39 -4.05
C ARG A 46 -3.73 6.46 -3.47
N GLY A 47 -4.00 6.93 -2.25
CA GLY A 47 -3.16 7.89 -1.54
C GLY A 47 -1.80 7.30 -1.20
N VAL A 48 -1.78 6.07 -0.67
CA VAL A 48 -0.56 5.33 -0.36
C VAL A 48 0.24 5.06 -1.63
N ASP A 49 -0.40 4.56 -2.69
CA ASP A 49 0.25 4.32 -3.98
C ASP A 49 0.90 5.60 -4.53
N LYS A 50 0.12 6.69 -4.61
CA LYS A 50 0.62 7.98 -5.10
C LYS A 50 1.80 8.48 -4.28
N TYR A 51 1.75 8.33 -2.95
CA TYR A 51 2.85 8.71 -2.07
C TYR A 51 4.10 7.89 -2.38
N THR A 52 4.00 6.55 -2.40
CA THR A 52 5.14 5.66 -2.65
C THR A 52 5.73 5.82 -4.05
N ASP A 53 4.90 5.96 -5.08
CA ASP A 53 5.37 6.11 -6.47
C ASP A 53 6.11 7.43 -6.72
N SER A 54 5.78 8.48 -5.97
CA SER A 54 6.46 9.78 -6.05
C SER A 54 7.62 9.94 -5.06
N HIS A 55 7.79 9.03 -4.10
CA HIS A 55 8.81 9.15 -3.06
C HIS A 55 10.22 8.88 -3.60
N SER A 56 11.17 9.77 -3.28
CA SER A 56 12.56 9.69 -3.72
C SER A 56 13.24 8.39 -3.32
N ASP A 57 12.98 7.90 -2.11
CA ASP A 57 13.61 6.69 -1.58
C ASP A 57 13.10 5.41 -2.25
N VAL A 58 11.83 5.41 -2.68
CA VAL A 58 11.25 4.33 -3.48
C VAL A 58 11.87 4.34 -4.87
N ALA A 59 12.02 5.51 -5.48
CA ALA A 59 12.71 5.66 -6.76
C ALA A 59 14.19 5.21 -6.65
N GLN A 60 14.88 5.54 -5.56
CA GLN A 60 16.25 5.09 -5.31
C GLN A 60 16.32 3.57 -5.14
N SER A 61 15.36 2.98 -4.42
CA SER A 61 15.27 1.52 -4.25
C SER A 61 15.04 0.81 -5.58
N LYS A 62 14.12 1.31 -6.43
CA LYS A 62 13.88 0.78 -7.79
C LYS A 62 15.16 0.82 -8.64
N LYS A 63 16.03 1.82 -8.48
CA LYS A 63 17.33 1.93 -9.19
C LYS A 63 18.39 0.91 -8.75
N ARG A 64 18.24 0.27 -7.59
CA ARG A 64 19.15 -0.81 -7.12
C ARG A 64 18.89 -2.13 -7.82
N ILE A 65 17.73 -2.29 -8.47
CA ILE A 65 17.41 -3.47 -9.26
C ILE A 65 18.21 -3.46 -10.55
N SER A 66 18.74 -4.62 -10.94
CA SER A 66 19.59 -4.71 -12.13
C SER A 66 18.85 -4.22 -13.40
N PRO A 67 19.56 -3.59 -14.36
CA PRO A 67 18.93 -3.05 -15.57
C PRO A 67 18.10 -4.09 -16.35
N GLU A 68 18.53 -5.35 -16.37
CA GLU A 68 17.86 -6.46 -17.07
C GLU A 68 16.49 -6.77 -16.46
N ARG A 69 16.30 -6.48 -15.17
CA ARG A 69 15.06 -6.71 -14.42
C ARG A 69 14.26 -5.44 -14.16
N ARG A 70 14.62 -4.31 -14.79
CA ARG A 70 14.00 -2.99 -14.55
C ARG A 70 12.47 -2.99 -14.71
N ARG A 71 11.92 -3.79 -15.64
CA ARG A 71 10.46 -3.91 -15.84
C ARG A 71 9.73 -4.46 -14.62
N TYR A 72 10.41 -5.25 -13.79
CA TYR A 72 9.87 -5.87 -12.59
C TYR A 72 10.25 -5.12 -11.31
N ALA A 73 11.01 -4.03 -11.41
CA ALA A 73 11.56 -3.33 -10.25
C ALA A 73 10.47 -2.89 -9.27
N GLY A 74 9.33 -2.38 -9.75
CA GLY A 74 8.20 -1.99 -8.89
C GLY A 74 7.69 -3.15 -8.04
N ILE A 75 7.29 -4.24 -8.70
CA ILE A 75 6.76 -5.44 -8.03
C ILE A 75 7.79 -6.03 -7.04
N LEU A 76 9.07 -6.07 -7.42
CA LEU A 76 10.13 -6.57 -6.53
C LEU A 76 10.28 -5.68 -5.29
N ILE A 77 10.26 -4.36 -5.45
CA ILE A 77 10.33 -3.42 -4.32
C ILE A 77 9.12 -3.58 -3.40
N ASP A 78 7.92 -3.74 -3.94
CA ASP A 78 6.71 -3.97 -3.14
C ASP A 78 6.83 -5.22 -2.27
N VAL A 79 7.27 -6.34 -2.88
CA VAL A 79 7.50 -7.60 -2.16
C VAL A 79 8.57 -7.47 -1.08
N PHE A 80 9.67 -6.74 -1.36
CA PHE A 80 10.71 -6.51 -0.36
C PHE A 80 10.20 -5.66 0.81
N TYR A 81 9.42 -4.62 0.54
CA TYR A 81 8.85 -3.79 1.58
C TYR A 81 7.85 -4.55 2.45
N ASP A 82 6.97 -5.35 1.84
CA ASP A 82 6.10 -6.29 2.56
C ASP A 82 6.92 -7.23 3.46
N HIS A 83 8.01 -7.81 2.93
CA HIS A 83 8.89 -8.69 3.69
C HIS A 83 9.54 -7.99 4.90
N PHE A 84 10.08 -6.78 4.70
CA PHE A 84 10.66 -6.01 5.80
C PHE A 84 9.61 -5.59 6.83
N LEU A 85 8.41 -5.23 6.39
CA LEU A 85 7.29 -4.88 7.27
C LEU A 85 6.95 -6.05 8.20
N VAL A 86 6.85 -7.28 7.67
CA VAL A 86 6.64 -8.49 8.49
C VAL A 86 7.80 -8.74 9.43
N LYS A 87 9.03 -8.67 8.92
CA LYS A 87 10.24 -8.95 9.72
C LYS A 87 10.36 -8.01 10.92
N HIS A 88 9.91 -6.76 10.77
CA HIS A 88 9.99 -5.73 11.81
C HIS A 88 8.63 -5.43 12.47
N TRP A 89 7.63 -6.30 12.26
CA TRP A 89 6.24 -6.07 12.65
C TRP A 89 6.06 -5.65 14.12
N ASN A 90 6.72 -6.36 15.04
CA ASN A 90 6.62 -6.09 16.48
C ASN A 90 7.22 -4.73 16.87
N GLY A 91 8.31 -4.31 16.23
CA GLY A 91 8.92 -3.00 16.48
C GLY A 91 8.04 -1.85 15.97
N ILE A 92 7.44 -2.03 14.79
CA ILE A 92 6.57 -1.04 14.15
C ILE A 92 5.26 -0.87 14.93
N LEU A 93 4.65 -1.97 15.40
CA LEU A 93 3.44 -1.90 16.23
C LEU A 93 3.65 -1.13 17.54
N THR A 94 4.84 -1.24 18.14
CA THR A 94 5.18 -0.52 19.38
C THR A 94 5.16 1.00 19.17
N HIS A 95 5.37 1.49 17.96
CA HIS A 95 5.28 2.93 17.63
C HIS A 95 3.85 3.38 17.27
N ARG A 96 2.98 2.47 16.80
CA ARG A 96 1.58 2.81 16.43
C ARG A 96 0.66 2.94 17.64
N VAL A 97 0.98 2.29 18.77
CA VAL A 97 0.14 2.34 19.99
C VAL A 97 0.36 3.64 20.79
N ASN A 98 1.39 4.42 20.47
CA ASN A 98 1.75 5.65 21.19
C ASN A 98 1.28 6.96 20.50
N HIS A 99 0.43 6.85 19.47
CA HIS A 99 -0.23 7.96 18.78
C HIS A 99 -1.72 7.65 18.60
#